data_AF-A0A7H4P5F0-F1
#
_entry.id   AF-A0A7H4P5F0-F1
#
_cell.length_a   1.000
_cell.length_b   1.000
_cell.length_c   1.000
_cell.angle_alpha   90.00
_cell.angle_beta   90.00
_cell.angle_gamma   90.00
#
_symmetry.space_group_name_H-M   'P 1'
#
loop_
_entity.id
_entity.type
_entity.pdbx_description
1 polymer ?
#
loop_
_entity_poly.entity_id
_entity_poly.type
_entity_poly.pdbx_seq_one_letter_code
_entity_poly.pdbx_strand_id
1 'polypeptide(L)'
;MDDFLALTLAGRLPHHFHGQTAQFRWHWIDCGILQLVPHEPCDRSLVLSSGLHGNETAPVEIADLLLRQLFRGETPLRWRLLVIFGKPSGVKGQQALSA
;
A
#
# COMPACT_ATOMS: atom_id res chain seq x y z
N MET A 1 -1.33 -7.40 6.19
CA MET A 1 -2.52 -6.58 5.95
C MET A 1 -2.88 -6.79 4.49
N ASP A 2 -3.84 -7.66 4.24
CA ASP A 2 -4.23 -8.04 2.88
C ASP A 2 -5.26 -7.07 2.27
N ASP A 3 -5.85 -6.19 3.09
CA ASP A 3 -6.99 -5.36 2.69
C ASP A 3 -6.64 -3.93 2.24
N PHE A 4 -5.36 -3.52 2.23
CA PHE A 4 -4.98 -2.12 1.98
C PHE A 4 -5.46 -1.61 0.61
N LEU A 5 -5.16 -2.34 -0.46
CA LEU A 5 -5.62 -1.99 -1.81
C LEU A 5 -7.15 -2.03 -1.91
N ALA A 6 -7.77 -3.10 -1.41
CA ALA A 6 -9.22 -3.27 -1.47
C ALA A 6 -9.98 -2.14 -0.76
N LEU A 7 -9.54 -1.76 0.44
CA LEU A 7 -10.11 -0.65 1.20
C LEU A 7 -9.88 0.70 0.50
N THR A 8 -8.70 0.90 -0.09
CA THR A 8 -8.40 2.10 -0.89
C THR A 8 -9.34 2.23 -2.08
N LEU A 9 -9.54 1.15 -2.84
CA LEU A 9 -10.43 1.12 -4.01
C LEU A 9 -11.90 1.32 -3.62
N ALA A 10 -12.32 0.77 -2.48
CA ALA A 10 -13.66 0.94 -1.94
C ALA A 10 -13.89 2.31 -1.28
N GLY A 11 -12.85 3.13 -1.12
CA GLY A 11 -12.93 4.39 -0.37
C GLY A 11 -13.32 4.18 1.10
N ARG A 12 -12.97 3.01 1.67
CA ARG A 12 -13.30 2.63 3.05
C ARG A 12 -12.10 2.77 3.96
N LEU A 13 -12.37 3.06 5.23
CA LEU A 13 -11.34 3.13 6.26
C LEU A 13 -11.10 1.75 6.89
N PRO A 14 -9.87 1.46 7.35
CA PRO A 14 -9.58 0.24 8.08
C PRO A 14 -10.16 0.29 9.50
N HIS A 15 -10.26 -0.86 10.15
CA HIS A 15 -10.56 -0.93 11.59
C HIS A 15 -9.39 -0.47 12.46
N HIS A 16 -8.16 -0.68 11.96
CA HIS A 16 -6.93 -0.30 12.64
C HIS A 16 -6.11 0.62 11.74
N PHE A 17 -5.74 1.79 12.26
CA PHE A 17 -4.90 2.73 11.52
C PHE A 17 -3.41 2.46 11.69
N HIS A 18 -3.01 1.68 12.68
CA HIS A 18 -1.60 1.37 12.89
C HIS A 18 -1.45 -0.03 13.48
N GLY A 19 -0.24 -0.56 13.38
CA GLY A 19 0.13 -1.83 13.97
C GLY A 19 1.59 -2.16 13.76
N GLN A 20 1.95 -3.40 14.06
CA GLN A 20 3.30 -3.88 13.87
C GLN A 20 3.31 -5.36 13.47
N THR A 21 4.32 -5.73 12.70
CA THR A 21 4.71 -7.11 12.43
C THR A 21 5.97 -7.44 13.23
N ALA A 22 6.50 -8.65 13.06
CA ALA A 22 7.82 -9.01 13.60
C ALA A 22 8.96 -8.15 13.01
N GLN A 23 8.77 -7.53 11.84
CA GLN A 23 9.84 -6.85 11.09
C GLN A 23 9.70 -5.33 11.03
N PHE A 24 8.48 -4.79 11.11
CA PHE A 24 8.24 -3.35 10.95
C PHE A 24 6.97 -2.88 11.66
N ARG A 25 6.91 -1.57 11.92
CA ARG A 25 5.68 -0.85 12.26
C ARG A 25 5.02 -0.32 10.99
N TRP A 26 3.70 -0.22 10.99
CA TRP A 26 2.95 0.35 9.89
C TRP A 26 1.90 1.34 10.37
N HIS A 27 1.59 2.33 9.53
CA HIS A 27 0.61 3.37 9.79
C HIS A 27 -0.15 3.70 8.50
N TRP A 28 -1.46 3.48 8.52
CA TRP A 28 -2.42 4.00 7.56
C TRP A 28 -2.56 5.50 7.78
N ILE A 29 -2.00 6.30 6.85
CA ILE A 29 -1.99 7.75 6.98
C ILE A 29 -3.30 8.34 6.45
N ASP A 30 -3.77 7.87 5.29
CA ASP A 30 -5.03 8.27 4.65
C ASP A 30 -5.44 7.19 3.63
N CYS A 31 -6.62 7.31 3.03
CA CYS A 31 -7.07 6.46 1.92
C CYS A 31 -6.01 6.42 0.80
N GLY A 32 -5.45 5.23 0.56
CA GLY A 32 -4.38 5.01 -0.41
C GLY A 32 -2.99 5.38 0.08
N ILE A 33 -2.79 5.77 1.34
CA ILE A 33 -1.48 6.16 1.87
C ILE A 33 -1.09 5.29 3.07
N LEU A 34 -0.04 4.49 2.91
CA LEU A 34 0.47 3.58 3.93
C LEU A 34 1.97 3.81 4.17
N GLN A 35 2.34 4.03 5.43
CA GLN A 35 3.73 4.12 5.87
C GLN A 35 4.17 2.81 6.53
N LEU A 36 5.40 2.39 6.24
CA LEU A 36 6.07 1.23 6.80
C LEU A 36 7.46 1.65 7.31
N VAL A 37 7.76 1.32 8.56
CA VAL A 37 9.02 1.68 9.23
C VAL A 37 9.64 0.42 9.82
N PRO A 38 10.82 -0.03 9.33
CA PRO A 38 11.47 -1.20 9.89
C PRO A 38 11.86 -0.99 11.35
N HIS A 39 11.90 -2.07 12.13
CA HIS A 39 12.37 -2.00 13.51
C HIS A 39 13.88 -1.81 13.58
N GLU A 40 14.61 -2.39 12.63
CA GLU A 40 16.05 -2.18 12.48
C GLU A 40 16.34 -0.74 12.00
N PRO A 41 17.47 -0.14 12.43
CA PRO A 41 17.94 1.13 11.91
C PRO A 41 18.08 1.09 10.38
N CYS A 42 17.63 2.15 9.73
CA CYS A 42 17.83 2.34 8.30
C CYS A 42 18.06 3.83 7.98
N ASP A 43 18.88 4.10 6.97
CA ASP A 43 19.26 5.45 6.58
C ASP A 43 18.62 5.89 5.26
N ARG A 44 17.74 5.03 4.71
CA ARG A 44 17.10 5.22 3.41
C ARG A 44 15.58 5.23 3.54
N SER A 45 14.96 6.00 2.65
CA SER A 45 13.52 6.09 2.50
C SER A 45 13.15 5.99 1.02
N LEU A 46 12.03 5.33 0.73
CA LEU A 46 11.47 5.17 -0.61
C LEU A 46 9.99 5.57 -0.59
N VAL A 47 9.55 6.29 -1.62
CA VAL A 47 8.14 6.49 -1.92
C VAL A 47 7.80 5.64 -3.14
N LEU A 48 6.80 4.77 -3.00
CA LEU A 48 6.28 3.94 -4.09
C LEU A 48 4.86 4.40 -4.41
N SER A 49 4.70 5.10 -5.54
CA SER A 49 3.40 5.59 -6.01
C SER A 49 2.93 4.86 -7.26
N SER A 50 1.65 4.49 -7.31
CA SER A 50 1.05 3.79 -8.45
C SER A 50 -0.45 4.09 -8.58
N GLY A 51 -1.03 3.86 -9.76
CA GLY A 51 -2.46 4.06 -10.01
C GLY A 51 -2.87 5.53 -10.00
N LEU A 52 -1.95 6.43 -10.41
CA LEU A 52 -2.25 7.86 -10.53
C LEU A 52 -3.13 8.12 -11.75
N HIS A 53 -3.00 7.29 -12.79
CA HIS A 53 -3.93 7.22 -13.90
C HIS A 53 -4.86 6.00 -13.74
N GLY A 54 -6.13 6.16 -14.13
CA GLY A 54 -7.18 5.16 -13.86
C GLY A 54 -7.07 3.84 -14.64
N ASN A 55 -6.03 3.66 -15.48
CA ASN A 55 -5.81 2.47 -16.30
C ASN A 55 -4.46 1.77 -16.01
N GLU A 56 -3.72 2.20 -14.98
CA GLU A 56 -2.42 1.62 -14.61
C GLU A 56 -2.58 0.43 -13.66
N THR A 57 -3.10 -0.70 -14.15
CA THR A 57 -3.37 -1.86 -13.31
C THR A 57 -2.10 -2.62 -12.91
N ALA A 58 -1.21 -2.90 -13.86
CA ALA A 58 -0.02 -3.73 -13.61
C ALA A 58 0.92 -3.14 -12.54
N PRO A 59 1.23 -1.83 -12.52
CA PRO A 59 2.05 -1.25 -11.46
C PRO A 59 1.37 -1.32 -10.08
N VAL A 60 0.04 -1.23 -10.02
CA VAL A 60 -0.74 -1.37 -8.76
C VAL A 60 -0.66 -2.80 -8.24
N GLU A 61 -0.88 -3.78 -9.11
CA GLU A 61 -0.82 -5.22 -8.77
C GLU A 61 0.58 -5.62 -8.27
N ILE A 62 1.65 -5.14 -8.93
CA ILE A 62 3.02 -5.40 -8.51
C ILE A 62 3.31 -4.81 -7.11
N ALA A 63 2.86 -3.58 -6.87
CA ALA A 63 3.03 -2.94 -5.56
C ALA A 63 2.21 -3.62 -4.46
N ASP A 64 0.99 -4.07 -4.75
CA ASP A 64 0.16 -4.83 -3.81
C ASP A 64 0.77 -6.19 -3.49
N LEU A 65 1.31 -6.90 -4.48
CA LEU A 65 2.04 -8.14 -4.27
C LEU A 65 3.25 -7.93 -3.35
N LEU A 66 4.06 -6.89 -3.61
CA LEU A 66 5.20 -6.53 -2.76
C LEU A 66 4.75 -6.26 -1.32
N LEU A 67 3.68 -5.49 -1.13
CA LEU A 67 3.12 -5.24 0.20
C LEU A 67 2.72 -6.53 0.90
N ARG A 68 2.01 -7.44 0.22
CA ARG A 68 1.62 -8.74 0.78
C ARG A 68 2.85 -9.56 1.20
N GLN A 69 3.89 -9.61 0.38
CA GLN A 69 5.14 -10.30 0.70
C GLN A 69 5.83 -9.71 1.94
N LEU A 70 5.88 -8.38 2.05
CA LEU A 70 6.40 -7.70 3.24
C LEU A 70 5.57 -8.07 4.49
N PHE A 71 4.24 -7.99 4.42
CA PHE A 71 3.37 -8.32 5.55
C PHE A 71 3.41 -9.80 5.97
N ARG A 72 3.69 -10.71 5.03
CA ARG A 72 3.91 -12.14 5.32
C ARG A 72 5.32 -12.44 5.83
N GLY A 73 6.23 -11.46 5.79
CA GLY A 73 7.63 -11.63 6.18
C GLY A 73 8.48 -12.39 5.16
N GLU A 74 7.96 -12.60 3.94
CA GLU A 74 8.65 -13.28 2.83
C GLU A 74 9.78 -12.42 2.26
N THR A 75 9.68 -11.10 2.40
CA THR A 75 10.72 -10.13 2.01
C THR A 75 11.01 -9.19 3.18
N PRO A 76 12.28 -8.94 3.53
CA PRO A 76 12.61 -8.03 4.63
C PRO A 76 12.45 -6.56 4.21
N LEU A 77 11.87 -5.75 5.09
CA LEU A 77 11.87 -4.30 4.93
C LEU A 77 13.19 -3.70 5.44
N ARG A 78 14.02 -3.14 4.56
CA ARG A 78 15.30 -2.49 4.91
C ARG A 78 15.30 -0.97 4.78
N TRP A 79 14.23 -0.41 4.23
CA TRP A 79 14.08 1.03 3.95
C TRP A 79 12.77 1.49 4.59
N ARG A 80 12.69 2.75 5.02
CA ARG A 80 11.37 3.35 5.30
C ARG A 80 10.60 3.44 3.99
N LEU A 81 9.37 2.95 3.98
CA LEU A 81 8.57 2.91 2.76
C LEU A 81 7.27 3.69 2.98
N LEU A 82 6.95 4.56 2.03
CA LEU A 82 5.64 5.18 1.90
C LEU A 82 5.01 4.67 0.60
N VAL A 83 3.90 3.95 0.71
CA VAL A 83 3.13 3.50 -0.45
C VAL A 83 1.95 4.43 -0.67
N ILE A 84 1.78 4.86 -1.92
CA ILE A 84 0.69 5.73 -2.37
C ILE A 84 -0.02 5.06 -3.53
N PHE A 85 -1.27 4.67 -3.34
CA PHE A 85 -2.18 4.34 -4.42
C PHE A 85 -3.05 5.54 -4.74
N GLY A 86 -3.05 5.95 -6.01
CA GLY A 86 -3.94 6.98 -6.49
C GLY A 86 -5.39 6.57 -6.22
N LYS A 87 -6.21 7.53 -5.79
CA LYS A 87 -7.65 7.30 -5.64
C LYS A 87 -8.19 6.95 -7.03
N PRO A 88 -9.02 5.90 -7.18
CA PRO A 88 -9.81 5.77 -8.39
C PRO A 88 -10.70 7.01 -8.46
N SER A 89 -10.31 8.01 -9.25
CA SER A 89 -11.18 9.13 -9.58
C SER A 89 -12.40 8.51 -10.22
N GLY A 90 -13.57 8.73 -9.62
CA GLY A 90 -14.85 8.29 -10.17
C GLY A 90 -15.11 8.94 -11.52
N VAL A 91 -14.47 8.44 -12.57
CA VAL A 91 -14.87 8.63 -13.95
C VAL A 91 -15.63 7.36 -14.29
N LYS A 92 -16.97 7.46 -14.29
CA LYS A 92 -17.86 6.47 -14.88
C LYS A 92 -17.43 6.26 -16.34
N GLY A 93 -16.59 5.26 -16.61
CA GLY A 93 -16.11 5.01 -17.98
C GLY A 93 -14.94 4.05 -18.13
N GLN A 94 -14.05 3.91 -17.15
CA GLN A 94 -12.97 2.92 -17.21
C GLN A 94 -13.16 1.84 -16.14
N GLN A 95 -12.97 0.59 -16.58
CA GLN A 95 -13.26 -0.64 -15.86
C GLN A 95 -12.73 -0.62 -14.43
N ALA A 96 -13.61 -0.96 -13.49
CA ALA A 96 -13.23 -1.26 -12.12
C ALA A 96 -12.13 -2.33 -12.15
N LEU A 97 -11.06 -2.09 -11.39
CA LEU A 97 -10.07 -3.10 -11.05
C LEU A 97 -10.81 -4.31 -10.46
N SER A 98 -10.98 -5.36 -11.25
CA SER A 98 -11.49 -6.63 -10.77
C SER A 98 -10.35 -7.31 -10.04
N ALA A 99 -10.40 -7.25 -8.71
CA ALA A 99 -9.60 -8.08 -7.81
C ALA A 99 -10.00 -9.56 -7.92
#